data_AF-A0A9Q4D348-F1
#
_entry.id   AF-A0A9Q4D348-F1
#
_cell.length_a   1.000
_cell.length_b   1.000
_cell.length_c   1.000
_cell.angle_alpha   90.00
_cell.angle_beta   90.00
_cell.angle_gamma   90.00
#
_symmetry.space_group_name_H-M   'P 1'
#
loop_
_entity.id
_entity.type
_entity.pdbx_description
1 polymer ?
#
loop_
_entity_poly.entity_id
_entity_poly.type
_entity_poly.pdbx_seq_one_letter_code
_entity_poly.pdbx_strand_id
1 'polypeptide(L)' 'MNPCAGARPHVFRPGADYGVMTMMLPFDLAVRTHGATVLRVCRAVLGPGPDAEDAWQETFLAALRSWPELGEVSNLEAW' A
#
# COMPACT_ATOMS: atom_id res chain seq x y z
N MET A 1 24.19 -38.35 -36.67
CA MET A 1 23.70 -36.99 -36.93
C MET A 1 23.32 -36.34 -35.60
N ASN A 2 23.87 -35.15 -35.38
CA ASN A 2 23.59 -34.18 -34.29
C ASN A 2 22.09 -33.83 -34.14
N PRO A 3 21.59 -33.25 -33.00
CA PRO A 3 22.22 -32.03 -32.46
C PRO A 3 22.23 -31.79 -30.93
N CYS A 4 23.28 -31.07 -30.56
CA CYS A 4 23.40 -30.15 -29.45
C CYS A 4 22.22 -29.16 -29.41
N ALA A 5 21.47 -29.10 -28.30
CA ALA A 5 20.62 -27.96 -27.95
C ALA A 5 20.20 -28.01 -26.48
N GLY A 6 21.17 -28.02 -25.57
CA GLY A 6 20.92 -27.77 -24.14
C GLY A 6 20.85 -26.28 -23.86
N ALA A 7 19.97 -25.55 -24.54
CA ALA A 7 19.62 -24.19 -24.16
C ALA A 7 18.95 -24.28 -22.79
N ARG A 8 19.69 -23.92 -21.75
CA ARG A 8 19.15 -23.77 -20.40
C ARG A 8 18.12 -22.64 -20.50
N PRO A 9 16.82 -22.86 -20.27
CA PRO A 9 15.95 -21.72 -20.08
C PRO A 9 16.51 -21.00 -18.85
N HIS A 10 16.79 -19.72 -19.00
CA HIS A 10 16.89 -18.83 -17.86
C HIS A 10 15.55 -18.96 -17.13
N VAL A 11 15.48 -19.88 -16.17
CA VAL A 11 14.46 -19.85 -15.14
C VAL A 11 14.66 -18.49 -14.50
N PHE A 12 13.82 -17.54 -14.89
CA PHE A 12 13.57 -16.34 -14.11
C PHE A 12 13.03 -16.86 -12.78
N ARG A 13 13.94 -17.11 -11.84
CA ARG A 13 13.59 -17.19 -10.43
C ARG A 13 13.25 -15.76 -10.07
N PRO A 14 12.00 -15.43 -9.71
CA PRO A 14 11.79 -14.23 -8.93
C PRO A 14 12.59 -14.44 -7.65
N GLY A 15 13.74 -13.76 -7.51
CA GLY A 15 14.32 -13.50 -6.20
C GLY A 15 13.22 -12.84 -5.36
N ALA A 16 13.00 -13.16 -4.10
CA ALA A 16 13.95 -13.10 -3.00
C ALA A 16 14.64 -11.73 -2.83
N ASP A 17 14.26 -10.70 -3.60
CA ASP A 17 14.63 -9.30 -3.37
C ASP A 17 13.49 -8.47 -2.75
N TYR A 18 12.32 -9.06 -2.50
CA TYR A 18 11.27 -8.48 -1.62
C TYR A 18 11.65 -8.47 -0.12
N GLY A 19 12.88 -8.85 0.23
CA GLY A 19 13.38 -8.99 1.60
C GLY A 19 13.71 -7.67 2.32
N VAL A 20 13.67 -6.52 1.64
CA VAL A 20 13.84 -5.19 2.27
C VAL A 20 12.59 -4.30 2.20
N MET A 21 11.51 -4.74 1.56
CA MET A 21 10.20 -4.06 1.55
C MET A 21 9.18 -4.63 2.57
N THR A 22 9.61 -5.57 3.42
CA THR A 22 8.74 -6.46 4.21
C THR A 22 8.84 -6.22 5.72
N MET A 23 8.78 -4.97 6.18
CA MET A 23 8.50 -4.66 7.60
C MET A 23 7.37 -3.64 7.77
N MET A 24 6.67 -3.31 6.69
CA MET A 24 5.53 -2.41 6.71
C MET A 24 4.46 -2.97 5.77
N LEU A 25 3.22 -3.06 6.24
CA LEU A 25 2.10 -3.44 5.38
C LEU A 25 2.11 -2.57 4.11
N PRO A 26 1.67 -3.05 2.94
CA PRO A 26 1.53 -2.19 1.78
C PRO A 26 0.53 -1.07 2.09
N PHE A 27 0.85 0.19 1.78
CA PHE A 27 -0.06 1.33 2.02
C PHE A 27 -1.44 1.12 1.37
N ASP A 28 -1.50 0.47 0.21
CA ASP A 28 -2.76 0.07 -0.46
C ASP A 28 -3.67 -0.77 0.44
N LEU A 29 -3.11 -1.61 1.31
CA LEU A 29 -3.89 -2.40 2.27
C LEU A 29 -4.51 -1.51 3.35
N ALA A 30 -3.80 -0.47 3.82
CA ALA A 30 -4.35 0.50 4.76
C ALA A 30 -5.52 1.28 4.12
N VAL A 31 -5.38 1.70 2.87
CA VAL A 31 -6.46 2.38 2.12
C VAL A 31 -7.67 1.47 1.95
N ARG A 32 -7.48 0.20 1.58
CA ARG A 32 -8.58 -0.77 1.43
C ARG A 32 -9.30 -1.05 2.74
N THR A 33 -8.56 -1.17 3.84
CA THR A 33 -9.12 -1.49 5.16
C THR A 33 -9.83 -0.29 5.77
N HIS A 34 -9.24 0.90 5.73
CA HIS A 34 -9.73 2.07 6.47
C HIS A 34 -10.46 3.09 5.60
N GLY A 35 -10.33 3.03 4.27
CA GLY A 35 -10.84 4.04 3.34
C GLY A 35 -12.34 4.32 3.51
N ALA A 36 -13.17 3.29 3.63
CA ALA A 36 -14.60 3.45 3.84
C ALA A 36 -14.93 4.07 5.21
N THR A 37 -14.14 3.79 6.25
CA THR A 37 -14.33 4.37 7.58
C THR A 37 -13.92 5.84 7.61
N VAL A 38 -12.78 6.20 7.03
CA VAL A 38 -12.33 7.59 6.92
C VAL A 38 -13.35 8.41 6.12
N LEU A 39 -13.86 7.88 4.99
CA LEU A 39 -14.85 8.59 4.18
C LEU A 39 -16.16 8.84 4.94
N ARG A 40 -16.59 7.90 5.78
CA ARG A 40 -17.74 8.11 6.67
C ARG A 40 -17.51 9.25 7.66
N VAL A 41 -16.31 9.34 8.23
CA VAL A 41 -15.94 10.44 9.15
C VAL A 41 -15.93 11.77 8.41
N CYS A 42 -15.27 11.86 7.24
CA CYS A 42 -15.24 13.08 6.43
C CYS A 42 -16.66 13.56 6.08
N ARG A 43 -17.56 12.64 5.66
CA ARG A 43 -18.97 12.95 5.37
C ARG A 43 -19.77 13.35 6.60
N ALA A 44 -19.46 12.82 7.78
CA ALA A 44 -20.10 13.20 9.02
C ALA A 44 -19.72 14.62 9.45
N VAL A 45 -18.48 15.05 9.17
CA VAL A 45 -17.96 16.37 9.56
C VAL A 45 -18.29 17.45 8.53
N LEU A 46 -18.13 17.17 7.24
CA LEU A 46 -18.26 18.16 6.16
C LEU A 46 -19.57 18.04 5.37
N GLY A 47 -20.37 17.01 5.65
CA GLY A 47 -21.53 16.65 4.86
C GLY A 47 -21.19 15.84 3.60
N PRO A 48 -22.19 15.31 2.89
CA PRO A 48 -21.98 14.61 1.63
C PRO A 48 -21.63 15.62 0.52
N GLY A 49 -20.47 15.46 -0.12
CA GLY A 49 -20.06 16.34 -1.20
C GLY A 49 -18.56 16.28 -1.52
N PRO A 50 -18.10 17.11 -2.46
CA PRO A 50 -16.70 17.14 -2.90
C PRO A 50 -15.74 17.46 -1.74
N ASP A 51 -16.12 18.34 -0.81
CA ASP A 51 -15.29 18.67 0.35
C ASP A 51 -14.94 17.44 1.22
N ALA A 52 -15.86 16.48 1.33
CA ALA A 52 -15.62 15.24 2.06
C ALA A 52 -14.70 14.26 1.29
N GLU A 53 -14.74 14.28 -0.03
CA GLU A 53 -13.85 13.48 -0.87
C GLU A 53 -12.43 14.09 -0.87
N ASP A 54 -12.32 15.41 -0.94
CA ASP A 54 -11.04 16.13 -0.84
C ASP A 54 -10.38 15.90 0.52
N ALA A 55 -11.15 16.02 1.62
CA ALA A 55 -10.64 15.74 2.96
C ALA A 55 -10.19 14.28 3.12
N TRP A 56 -10.88 13.34 2.47
CA TRP A 56 -10.49 11.93 2.44
C TRP A 56 -9.15 11.74 1.71
N GLN A 57 -8.98 12.37 0.53
CA GLN A 57 -7.73 12.32 -0.23
C GLN A 57 -6.57 12.90 0.57
N GLU A 58 -6.75 14.09 1.15
CA GLU A 58 -5.70 14.76 1.94
C GLU A 58 -5.28 13.94 3.16
N THR A 59 -6.21 13.23 3.80
CA THR A 59 -5.90 12.31 4.91
C THR A 59 -4.96 11.20 4.46
N PHE A 60 -5.26 10.53 3.34
CA PHE A 60 -4.40 9.47 2.82
C PHE A 60 -3.09 9.99 2.24
N LEU A 61 -3.07 11.18 1.62
CA LEU A 61 -1.84 11.81 1.18
C LEU A 61 -0.94 12.18 2.37
N ALA A 62 -1.51 12.65 3.48
CA ALA A 62 -0.76 12.88 4.72
C ALA A 62 -0.19 11.57 5.28
N ALA A 63 -0.99 10.52 5.32
CA ALA A 63 -0.56 9.18 5.76
C ALA A 63 0.53 8.58 4.86
N LEU A 64 0.46 8.80 3.55
CA LEU A 64 1.47 8.32 2.61
C LEU A 64 2.82 9.03 2.81
N ARG A 65 2.79 10.33 3.14
CA ARG A 65 4.01 11.14 3.38
C ARG A 65 4.75 10.69 4.64
N SER A 66 4.04 10.31 5.70
CA SER A 66 4.62 9.80 6.94
C SER A 66 4.87 8.29 6.95
N TRP A 67 4.34 7.56 5.96
CA TRP A 67 4.50 6.10 5.83
C TRP A 67 5.95 5.63 6.03
N PRO A 68 6.98 6.26 5.43
CA PRO A 68 8.37 5.83 5.63
C PRO A 68 8.89 5.97 7.07
N GLU A 69 8.26 6.83 7.87
CA GLU A 69 8.63 7.13 9.26
C GLU A 69 7.89 6.22 10.26
N LEU A 70 6.85 5.53 9.81
CA LEU A 70 6.04 4.55 10.54
C LEU A 70 6.75 3.17 10.62
N GLY A 71 8.00 3.14 11.08
CA GLY A 71 8.72 1.88 11.29
C GLY A 71 7.94 0.90 12.18
N GLU A 72 7.75 -0.35 11.71
CA GLU A 72 7.01 -1.47 12.36
C GLU A 72 5.84 -1.05 13.28
N VAL A 73 5.04 -0.05 12.91
CA VAL A 73 3.98 0.40 13.81
C VAL A 73 2.84 -0.62 13.79
N SER A 74 2.72 -1.32 14.91
CA SER A 74 1.77 -2.43 15.16
C SER A 74 0.30 -2.00 15.22
N ASN A 75 -0.06 -0.73 15.04
CA ASN A 75 -1.46 -0.27 15.07
C ASN A 75 -1.72 0.92 14.13
N LEU A 76 -2.22 0.64 12.93
CA LEU A 76 -2.61 1.63 11.92
C LEU A 76 -3.91 2.37 12.24
N GLU A 77 -4.73 1.89 13.17
CA GLU A 77 -5.98 2.56 13.56
C GLU A 77 -5.75 3.66 14.60
N ALA A 78 -4.64 3.58 15.34
CA ALA A 78 -4.30 4.53 16.40
C ALA A 78 -3.30 5.62 15.98
N TRP A 79 -2.86 5.59 14.72
CA TRP A 79 -2.02 6.60 14.10
C TRP A 79 -2.88 7.49 13.19
#